data_AF-A0A060BTS0-F1
#
_entry.id   AF-A0A060BTS0-F1
#
_cell.length_a   1.000
_cell.length_b   1.000
_cell.length_c   1.000
_cell.angle_alpha   90.00
_cell.angle_beta   90.00
_cell.angle_gamma   90.00
#
_symmetry.space_group_name_H-M   'P 1'
#
loop_
_entity.id
_entity.type
_entity.pdbx_description
1 polymer ?
#
loop_
_entity_poly.entity_id
_entity_poly.type
_entity_poly.pdbx_seq_one_letter_code
_entity_poly.pdbx_strand_id
1 'polypeptide(L)'
;YIFLNYLSKNIAVYTDLLGYQRHQVLWIYNVLSHRPTQATTYTVDLFLERFAEEAYEILNQTPTSLEIKVTGTQRYKLWLLKDDLIDRVDYIVNGHLVNVSHYDQSLNNIEHFSDGQLVRRTFYNLQGEKSFEQFYTDREITVTFIDN
;
A
#
# COMPACT_ATOMS: atom_id res chain seq x y z
N TYR A 1 -13.28 12.17 14.30
CA TYR A 1 -12.88 12.86 13.06
C TYR A 1 -13.09 11.91 11.90
N ILE A 2 -13.78 12.36 10.85
CA ILE A 2 -14.13 11.51 9.71
C ILE A 2 -13.39 12.03 8.47
N PHE A 3 -12.72 11.12 7.76
CA PHE A 3 -11.98 11.41 6.54
C PHE A 3 -12.57 10.58 5.39
N LEU A 4 -12.88 11.24 4.27
CA LEU A 4 -13.54 10.63 3.11
C LEU A 4 -12.62 10.51 1.89
N ASN A 5 -11.60 11.36 1.80
CA ASN A 5 -10.65 11.33 0.69
C ASN A 5 -9.75 10.11 0.79
N TYR A 6 -9.44 9.52 -0.37
CA TYR A 6 -8.38 8.52 -0.45
C TYR A 6 -7.01 9.19 -0.25
N LEU A 7 -6.10 8.50 0.44
CA LEU A 7 -4.74 8.91 0.71
C LEU A 7 -3.84 7.70 0.40
N SER A 8 -2.85 7.85 -0.48
CA SER A 8 -1.88 6.79 -0.85
C SER A 8 -0.79 6.58 0.19
N LYS A 9 -0.93 7.15 1.39
CA LYS A 9 -0.02 7.02 2.52
C LYS A 9 -0.86 6.71 3.73
N ASN A 10 -0.34 5.87 4.63
CA ASN A 10 -1.08 5.50 5.83
C ASN A 10 -1.60 6.74 6.57
N ILE A 11 -2.92 6.81 6.77
CA ILE A 11 -3.59 8.00 7.34
C ILE A 11 -3.06 8.37 8.73
N ALA A 12 -2.58 7.38 9.50
CA ALA A 12 -1.99 7.60 10.82
C ALA A 12 -0.80 8.57 10.77
N VAL A 13 -0.02 8.58 9.68
CA VAL A 13 1.11 9.49 9.50
C VAL A 13 0.65 10.95 9.57
N TYR A 14 -0.48 11.27 8.94
CA TYR A 14 -1.01 12.63 8.94
C TYR A 14 -1.72 12.96 10.25
N THR A 15 -2.51 12.03 10.76
CA THR A 15 -3.33 12.29 11.95
C THR A 15 -2.51 12.35 13.23
N ASP A 16 -1.42 11.58 13.32
CA ASP A 16 -0.48 11.64 14.44
C ASP A 16 0.23 13.02 14.46
N LEU A 17 0.60 13.57 13.30
CA LEU A 17 1.17 14.93 13.20
C LEU A 17 0.19 16.03 13.62
N LEU A 18 -1.11 15.81 13.43
CA LEU A 18 -2.17 16.72 13.87
C LEU A 18 -2.56 16.52 15.34
N GLY A 19 -1.95 15.57 16.04
CA GLY A 19 -2.22 15.28 17.45
C GLY A 19 -3.54 14.53 17.70
N TYR A 20 -4.16 13.95 16.67
CA TYR A 20 -5.35 13.14 16.85
C TYR A 20 -5.01 11.81 17.52
N GLN A 21 -5.89 11.37 18.42
CA GLN A 21 -5.81 10.02 18.94
C GLN A 21 -6.37 9.05 17.91
N ARG A 22 -5.67 7.94 17.65
CA ARG A 22 -6.02 6.99 16.58
C ARG A 22 -7.45 6.45 16.67
N HIS A 23 -7.95 6.19 17.87
CA HIS A 23 -9.32 5.73 18.11
C HIS A 23 -10.39 6.79 17.80
N GLN A 24 -10.01 8.06 17.62
CA GLN A 24 -10.90 9.15 17.21
C GLN A 24 -10.95 9.33 15.69
N VAL A 25 -10.12 8.61 14.93
CA VAL A 25 -9.98 8.76 13.48
C VAL A 25 -10.76 7.65 12.77
N LEU A 26 -11.80 8.05 12.05
CA LEU A 26 -12.54 7.18 11.13
C LEU A 26 -12.18 7.56 9.69
N TRP A 27 -11.59 6.62 8.97
CA TRP A 27 -11.33 6.75 7.54
C TRP A 27 -12.22 5.76 6.80
N ILE A 28 -12.99 6.23 5.81
CA ILE A 28 -14.03 5.40 5.18
C ILE A 28 -13.50 4.06 4.67
N TYR A 29 -12.30 4.04 4.09
CA TYR A 29 -11.67 2.82 3.56
C TYR A 29 -11.32 1.84 4.67
N ASN A 30 -10.78 2.32 5.80
CA ASN A 30 -10.53 1.50 6.99
C ASN A 30 -11.82 0.91 7.57
N VAL A 31 -12.89 1.72 7.63
CA VAL A 31 -14.20 1.26 8.14
C VAL A 31 -14.74 0.12 7.27
N LEU A 32 -14.71 0.29 5.95
CA LEU A 32 -15.18 -0.72 4.99
C LEU A 32 -14.29 -1.97 4.94
N SER A 33 -13.01 -1.85 5.30
CA SER A 33 -12.10 -2.99 5.40
C SER A 33 -12.00 -3.59 6.80
N HIS A 34 -12.83 -3.14 7.75
CA HIS A 34 -12.79 -3.55 9.16
C HIS A 34 -11.40 -3.39 9.82
N ARG A 35 -10.67 -2.33 9.45
CA ARG A 35 -9.33 -2.02 9.99
C ARG A 35 -9.38 -0.84 10.96
N PRO A 36 -8.62 -0.87 12.06
CA PRO A 36 -8.42 0.32 12.90
C PRO A 36 -7.44 1.29 12.25
N THR A 37 -7.51 2.57 12.63
CA THR A 37 -6.45 3.53 12.31
C THR A 37 -5.21 3.20 13.15
N GLN A 38 -4.09 2.88 12.49
CA GLN A 38 -2.85 2.50 13.15
C GLN A 38 -1.61 2.81 12.30
N ALA A 39 -0.46 3.00 12.95
CA ALA A 39 0.81 3.07 12.24
C ALA A 39 1.17 1.72 11.62
N THR A 40 1.95 1.76 10.55
CA THR A 40 2.56 0.57 9.98
C THR A 40 3.56 -0.06 10.96
N THR A 41 3.61 -1.38 10.95
CA THR A 41 4.65 -2.18 11.62
C THR A 41 5.35 -3.11 10.61
N TYR A 42 5.00 -3.00 9.33
CA TYR A 42 5.56 -3.83 8.26
C TYR A 42 6.94 -3.29 7.86
N THR A 43 7.96 -4.15 7.89
CA THR A 43 9.36 -3.75 7.70
C THR A 43 9.90 -4.17 6.33
N VAL A 44 11.04 -3.59 5.95
CA VAL A 44 11.84 -4.07 4.80
C VAL A 44 12.19 -5.55 4.94
N ASP A 45 12.61 -6.00 6.12
CA ASP A 45 12.97 -7.41 6.35
C ASP A 45 11.80 -8.36 6.08
N LEU A 46 10.62 -8.07 6.66
CA LEU A 46 9.39 -8.85 6.42
C LEU A 46 8.99 -8.87 4.94
N PHE A 47 9.26 -7.78 4.22
CA PHE A 47 9.02 -7.77 2.78
C PHE A 47 10.01 -8.68 2.04
N LEU A 48 11.30 -8.60 2.37
CA LEU A 48 12.37 -9.34 1.69
C LEU A 48 12.37 -10.84 2.00
N GLU A 49 11.76 -11.28 3.09
CA GLU A 49 11.54 -12.71 3.39
C GLU A 49 10.88 -13.47 2.24
N ARG A 50 10.03 -12.81 1.44
CA ARG A 50 9.39 -13.43 0.26
C ARG A 50 10.38 -13.81 -0.85
N PHE A 51 11.59 -13.27 -0.80
CA PHE A 51 12.69 -13.55 -1.72
C PHE A 51 13.84 -14.29 -1.02
N ALA A 52 13.63 -14.87 0.17
CA ALA A 52 14.72 -15.54 0.90
C ALA A 52 15.40 -16.66 0.09
N GLU A 53 14.66 -17.30 -0.83
CA GLU A 53 15.16 -18.35 -1.73
C GLU A 53 15.58 -17.81 -3.12
N GLU A 54 15.37 -16.53 -3.40
CA GLU A 54 15.65 -15.89 -4.69
C GLU A 54 16.75 -14.82 -4.56
N ALA A 55 17.67 -14.78 -5.53
CA ALA A 55 18.65 -13.70 -5.56
C ALA A 55 17.98 -12.39 -6.03
N TYR A 56 18.12 -11.32 -5.24
CA TYR A 56 17.78 -9.96 -5.67
C TYR A 56 19.03 -9.06 -5.67
N GLU A 57 18.99 -8.03 -6.51
CA GLU A 57 20.03 -7.01 -6.61
C GLU A 57 19.47 -5.68 -6.11
N ILE A 58 20.20 -4.99 -5.22
CA ILE A 58 19.86 -3.62 -4.82
C ILE A 58 20.30 -2.67 -5.94
N LEU A 59 19.33 -1.97 -6.54
CA LEU A 59 19.59 -1.00 -7.60
C LEU A 59 19.85 0.40 -7.04
N ASN A 60 19.15 0.77 -5.96
CA ASN A 60 19.26 2.07 -5.33
C ASN A 60 18.80 2.01 -3.87
N GLN A 61 19.40 2.81 -3.00
CA GLN A 61 19.02 2.90 -1.60
C GLN A 61 19.20 4.34 -1.09
N THR A 62 18.15 4.88 -0.47
CA THR A 62 18.12 6.21 0.15
C THR A 62 17.47 6.10 1.53
N PRO A 63 17.52 7.14 2.37
CA PRO A 63 16.82 7.14 3.67
C PRO A 63 15.29 6.98 3.57
N THR A 64 14.70 7.12 2.39
CA THR A 64 13.25 7.07 2.18
C THR A 64 12.81 6.03 1.15
N SER A 65 13.74 5.27 0.57
CA SER A 65 13.40 4.24 -0.41
C SER A 65 14.49 3.19 -0.59
N LEU A 66 14.07 1.97 -0.94
CA LEU A 66 14.92 0.87 -1.39
C LEU A 66 14.37 0.35 -2.72
N GLU A 67 15.21 0.26 -3.74
CA GLU A 67 14.85 -0.34 -5.02
C GLU A 67 15.63 -1.63 -5.25
N ILE A 68 14.92 -2.71 -5.53
CA ILE A 68 15.49 -4.03 -5.81
C ILE A 68 15.04 -4.53 -7.18
N LYS A 69 15.89 -5.36 -7.79
CA LYS A 69 15.63 -6.11 -9.01
C LYS A 69 15.66 -7.59 -8.67
N VAL A 70 14.57 -8.29 -8.98
CA VAL A 70 14.45 -9.75 -8.73
C VAL A 70 14.69 -10.55 -10.00
N THR A 71 14.37 -9.98 -11.17
CA THR A 71 14.67 -10.58 -12.48
C THR A 71 15.08 -9.49 -13.47
N GLY A 72 15.47 -9.86 -14.69
CA GLY A 72 15.79 -8.89 -15.74
C GLY A 72 14.67 -7.89 -16.05
N THR A 73 13.42 -8.24 -15.75
CA THR A 73 12.23 -7.45 -16.10
C THR A 73 11.45 -6.94 -14.89
N GLN A 74 11.60 -7.56 -13.72
CA GLN A 74 10.81 -7.26 -12.53
C GLN A 74 11.63 -6.52 -11.46
N ARG A 75 11.05 -5.44 -10.96
CA ARG A 75 11.63 -4.58 -9.92
C ARG A 75 10.59 -4.22 -8.86
N TYR A 76 11.07 -3.96 -7.66
CA TYR A 76 10.26 -3.41 -6.57
C TYR A 76 10.92 -2.15 -6.05
N LYS A 77 10.12 -1.10 -5.84
CA LYS A 77 10.54 0.10 -5.13
C LYS A 77 9.74 0.23 -3.84
N LEU A 78 10.42 0.02 -2.72
CA LEU A 78 9.88 0.16 -1.39
C LEU A 78 10.03 1.63 -0.98
N TRP A 79 8.93 2.24 -0.56
CA TRP A 79 8.90 3.58 0.02
C TRP A 79 8.86 3.47 1.53
N LEU A 80 9.81 4.13 2.20
CA LEU A 80 10.09 3.93 3.62
C LEU A 80 9.61 5.11 4.47
N LEU A 81 9.22 4.78 5.69
CA LEU A 81 9.07 5.68 6.82
C LEU A 81 10.32 5.55 7.71
N LYS A 82 10.26 6.07 8.95
CA LYS A 82 11.34 5.90 9.91
C LYS A 82 11.53 4.41 10.26
N ASP A 83 12.73 4.06 10.69
CA ASP A 83 13.09 2.74 11.22
C ASP A 83 12.78 1.59 10.25
N ASP A 84 13.03 1.82 8.96
CA ASP A 84 12.85 0.86 7.86
C ASP A 84 11.42 0.27 7.74
N LEU A 85 10.43 1.00 8.26
CA LEU A 85 9.03 0.69 8.08
C LEU A 85 8.57 1.01 6.65
N ILE A 86 7.81 0.11 6.04
CA ILE A 86 7.27 0.31 4.70
C ILE A 86 5.95 1.09 4.77
N ASP A 87 5.85 2.15 3.97
CA ASP A 87 4.59 2.82 3.65
C ASP A 87 3.88 2.06 2.52
N ARG A 88 4.58 1.90 1.39
CA ARG A 88 4.07 1.23 0.20
C ARG A 88 5.20 0.66 -0.66
N VAL A 89 4.83 -0.21 -1.59
CA VAL A 89 5.74 -0.85 -2.53
C VAL A 89 5.18 -0.74 -3.94
N ASP A 90 5.97 -0.16 -4.84
CA ASP A 90 5.70 -0.14 -6.26
C ASP A 90 6.26 -1.42 -6.89
N TYR A 91 5.43 -2.15 -7.63
CA TYR A 91 5.84 -3.29 -8.45
C TYR A 91 5.90 -2.90 -9.92
N ILE A 92 7.07 -3.07 -10.52
CA ILE A 92 7.40 -2.56 -11.85
C ILE A 92 7.83 -3.73 -12.73
N VAL A 93 7.23 -3.83 -13.92
CA VAL A 93 7.54 -4.85 -14.92
C VAL A 93 7.86 -4.18 -16.25
N ASN A 94 9.01 -4.48 -16.84
CA ASN A 94 9.48 -3.86 -18.09
C ASN A 94 9.43 -2.32 -18.08
N GLY A 95 9.68 -1.71 -16.91
CA GLY A 95 9.63 -0.26 -16.73
C GLY A 95 8.22 0.33 -16.55
N HIS A 96 7.17 -0.49 -16.59
CA HIS A 96 5.80 -0.06 -16.34
C HIS A 96 5.38 -0.36 -14.90
N LEU A 97 4.77 0.62 -14.23
CA LEU A 97 4.14 0.41 -12.92
C LEU A 97 2.93 -0.51 -13.12
N VAL A 98 2.94 -1.65 -12.45
CA VAL A 98 1.86 -2.64 -12.50
C VAL A 98 0.95 -2.47 -11.30
N ASN A 99 1.51 -2.52 -10.10
CA ASN A 99 0.75 -2.39 -8.86
C ASN A 99 1.47 -1.52 -7.83
N VAL A 100 0.71 -0.90 -6.93
CA VAL A 100 1.23 -0.29 -5.69
C VAL A 100 0.56 -0.96 -4.51
N SER A 101 1.34 -1.62 -3.65
CA SER A 101 0.86 -2.30 -2.44
C SER A 101 1.09 -1.41 -1.22
N HIS A 102 0.07 -1.19 -0.41
CA HIS A 102 0.13 -0.35 0.80
C HIS A 102 0.07 -1.22 2.05
N TYR A 103 0.85 -0.87 3.06
CA TYR A 103 1.02 -1.71 4.25
C TYR A 103 0.72 -0.96 5.56
N ASP A 104 0.15 -1.69 6.51
CA ASP A 104 0.11 -1.30 7.92
C ASP A 104 0.76 -2.39 8.81
N GLN A 105 0.00 -3.20 9.55
CA GLN A 105 0.45 -4.46 10.13
C GLN A 105 0.50 -5.58 9.08
N SER A 106 -0.33 -5.48 8.04
CA SER A 106 -0.35 -6.40 6.91
C SER A 106 -0.67 -5.63 5.62
N LEU A 107 -0.84 -6.35 4.50
CA LEU A 107 -1.31 -5.74 3.26
C LEU A 107 -2.68 -5.07 3.49
N ASN A 108 -2.75 -3.77 3.28
CA ASN A 108 -3.97 -2.96 3.45
C ASN A 108 -4.76 -2.90 2.15
N ASN A 109 -4.13 -2.43 1.09
CA ASN A 109 -4.75 -2.34 -0.23
C ASN A 109 -3.70 -2.45 -1.36
N ILE A 110 -4.18 -2.79 -2.55
CA ILE A 110 -3.41 -2.76 -3.78
C ILE A 110 -4.08 -1.82 -4.77
N GLU A 111 -3.32 -0.92 -5.37
CA GLU A 111 -3.70 -0.15 -6.55
C GLU A 111 -3.16 -0.87 -7.79
N HIS A 112 -4.02 -1.10 -8.78
CA HIS A 112 -3.67 -1.76 -10.05
C HIS A 112 -3.65 -0.75 -11.18
N PHE A 113 -2.61 -0.83 -12.01
CA PHE A 113 -2.37 0.08 -13.12
C PHE A 113 -2.38 -0.65 -14.46
N SER A 114 -2.96 0.00 -15.47
CA SER A 114 -2.88 -0.39 -16.89
C SER A 114 -2.51 0.84 -17.69
N ASP A 115 -1.48 0.75 -18.53
CA ASP A 115 -0.98 1.86 -19.35
C ASP A 115 -0.75 3.16 -18.54
N GLY A 116 -0.23 3.01 -17.32
CA GLY A 116 0.05 4.12 -16.40
C GLY A 116 -1.19 4.73 -15.72
N GLN A 117 -2.37 4.18 -15.94
CA GLN A 117 -3.61 4.64 -15.32
C GLN A 117 -4.09 3.69 -14.23
N LEU A 118 -4.56 4.24 -13.10
CA LEU A 118 -5.25 3.47 -12.07
C LEU A 118 -6.55 2.91 -12.64
N VAL A 119 -6.71 1.58 -12.59
CA VAL A 119 -7.92 0.91 -13.07
C VAL A 119 -8.71 0.23 -11.95
N ARG A 120 -8.05 -0.10 -10.84
CA ARG A 120 -8.69 -0.81 -9.72
C ARG A 120 -7.96 -0.57 -8.40
N ARG A 121 -8.72 -0.50 -7.31
CA ARG A 121 -8.20 -0.65 -5.94
C ARG A 121 -8.86 -1.85 -5.27
N THR A 122 -8.06 -2.70 -4.65
CA THR A 122 -8.54 -3.84 -3.86
C THR A 122 -8.12 -3.64 -2.42
N PHE A 123 -9.06 -3.72 -1.48
CA PHE A 123 -8.82 -3.52 -0.04
C PHE A 123 -9.02 -4.83 0.71
N TYR A 124 -8.19 -5.05 1.74
CA TYR A 124 -8.17 -6.28 2.51
C TYR A 124 -8.40 -6.01 3.99
N ASN A 125 -8.93 -6.99 4.72
CA ASN A 125 -8.97 -6.96 6.19
C ASN A 125 -7.62 -7.41 6.77
N LEU A 126 -7.49 -7.40 8.11
CA LEU A 126 -6.25 -7.80 8.79
C LEU A 126 -5.88 -9.27 8.54
N GLN A 127 -6.85 -10.12 8.23
CA GLN A 127 -6.69 -11.54 7.90
C GLN A 127 -6.19 -11.77 6.47
N GLY A 128 -6.13 -10.71 5.64
CA GLY A 128 -5.73 -10.79 4.23
C GLY A 128 -6.86 -11.17 3.28
N GLU A 129 -8.11 -11.20 3.75
CA GLU A 129 -9.29 -11.45 2.93
C GLU A 129 -9.73 -10.15 2.26
N LYS A 130 -10.17 -10.22 1.00
CA LYS A 130 -10.70 -9.05 0.28
C LYS A 130 -11.96 -8.56 1.00
N SER A 131 -12.03 -7.28 1.32
CA SER A 131 -13.23 -6.65 1.91
C SER A 131 -14.06 -5.92 0.87
N PHE A 132 -13.40 -5.15 0.00
CA PHE A 132 -14.08 -4.45 -1.08
C PHE A 132 -13.09 -4.08 -2.19
N GLU A 133 -13.63 -3.67 -3.33
CA GLU A 133 -12.86 -3.19 -4.45
C GLU A 133 -13.56 -2.04 -5.17
N GLN A 134 -12.76 -1.21 -5.82
CA GLN A 134 -13.21 -0.06 -6.59
C GLN A 134 -12.63 -0.12 -7.99
N PHE A 135 -13.45 0.11 -8.99
CA PHE A 135 -13.06 0.19 -10.40
C PHE A 135 -13.02 1.65 -10.86
N TYR A 136 -12.07 1.95 -11.74
CA TYR A 136 -11.80 3.30 -12.20
C TYR A 136 -11.91 3.41 -13.72
N THR A 137 -12.47 4.52 -14.18
CA THR A 137 -12.46 4.95 -15.59
C THR A 137 -12.34 6.47 -15.60
N ASP A 138 -11.50 7.02 -16.48
CA ASP A 138 -11.22 8.45 -16.55
C ASP A 138 -10.86 9.09 -15.19
N ARG A 139 -10.14 8.32 -14.36
CA ARG A 139 -9.69 8.69 -13.00
C ARG A 139 -10.83 8.86 -11.97
N GLU A 140 -12.04 8.43 -12.30
CA GLU A 140 -13.18 8.42 -11.40
C GLU A 140 -13.55 7.00 -10.99
N ILE A 141 -14.09 6.86 -9.78
CA ILE A 141 -14.64 5.58 -9.31
C ILE A 141 -15.96 5.34 -10.04
N THR A 142 -16.03 4.29 -10.85
CA THR A 142 -17.25 3.92 -11.57
C THR A 142 -18.08 2.90 -10.81
N VAL A 143 -17.43 1.98 -10.09
CA VAL A 143 -18.11 0.92 -9.33
C VAL A 143 -17.36 0.65 -8.04
N THR A 144 -18.10 0.42 -6.95
CA THR A 144 -17.60 -0.14 -5.69
C THR A 144 -18.34 -1.44 -5.40
N PHE A 145 -17.60 -2.54 -5.23
CA PHE A 145 -18.14 -3.81 -4.76
C PHE A 145 -17.68 -4.05 -3.34
N ILE A 146 -18.62 -4.23 -2.42
CA ILE A 146 -18.36 -4.53 -1.01
C ILE A 146 -18.76 -5.98 -0.80
N ASP A 147 -17.81 -6.81 -0.37
CA ASP A 147 -18.10 -8.20 -0.04
C ASP A 147 -18.84 -8.20 1.32
N ASN A 148 -20.01 -8.83 1.37
CA ASN A 148 -20.84 -8.96 2.58
C ASN A 148 -20.59 -10.29 3.28
#